data_AF-A0A6B2LEB4-F1
#
_entry.id   AF-A0A6B2LEB4-F1
#
_cell.length_a   1.000
_cell.length_b   1.000
_cell.length_c   1.000
_cell.angle_alpha   90.00
_cell.angle_beta   90.00
_cell.angle_gamma   90.00
#
_symmetry.space_group_name_H-M   'P 1'
#
loop_
_entity.id
_entity.type
_entity.pdbx_description
1 polymer ?
#
loop_
_entity_poly.entity_id
_entity_poly.type
_entity_poly.pdbx_seq_one_letter_code
_entity_poly.pdbx_strand_id
1 'polypeptide(L)'
;MRLFRIFRLVKVAKYAAQLPVLSKALQSSTGGFGIGFFSIFMFLILWGSSIYYSETSSCTLDPSDNLWKYDDGTPTKFQSIPHSLWWTIVTMCTVGYGDAFPITPAGKVVASVVMLCGVMVLAFPLTVLSGNFMDKWSDFLVEQEKETLKSWQRKFYRLLKKAEGTGENQVLALLPTPDRLLKAIWDDLLTLKANIDTCKVAVHSVKMQVKKMDLVLKQLDMAIKFAEIERTEGDPDVLAPNPAPVPGTNVTGPNTNC
;
A
#
# COMPACT_ATOMS: atom_id res chain seq x y z
N MET A 1 8.31 12.77 35.98
CA MET A 1 6.97 12.82 36.62
C MET A 1 5.78 13.22 35.70
N ARG A 2 5.96 13.50 34.39
CA ARG A 2 4.84 13.79 33.45
C ARG A 2 4.41 12.59 32.59
N LEU A 3 5.33 11.67 32.28
CA LEU A 3 5.09 10.44 31.52
C LEU A 3 4.05 9.49 32.17
N PHE A 4 3.95 9.46 33.51
CA PHE A 4 2.98 8.62 34.21
C PHE A 4 1.51 9.00 33.95
N ARG A 5 1.23 10.20 33.41
CA ARG A 5 -0.13 10.61 33.04
C ARG A 5 -0.66 9.86 31.82
N ILE A 6 0.22 9.39 30.93
CA ILE A 6 -0.14 8.60 29.74
C ILE A 6 -0.69 7.21 30.11
N PHE A 7 -0.31 6.65 31.27
CA PHE A 7 -0.92 5.41 31.77
C PHE A 7 -2.42 5.55 32.10
N ARG A 8 -2.94 6.77 32.30
CA ARG A 8 -4.40 6.97 32.42
C ARG A 8 -5.12 6.75 31.08
N LEU A 9 -4.48 7.01 29.94
CA LEU A 9 -5.03 6.71 28.61
C LEU A 9 -5.21 5.19 28.42
N VAL A 10 -4.29 4.39 28.93
CA VAL A 10 -4.41 2.91 28.94
C VAL A 10 -5.61 2.44 29.77
N LYS A 11 -6.04 3.23 30.76
CA LYS A 11 -7.26 2.94 31.53
C LYS A 11 -8.52 3.16 30.69
N VAL A 12 -8.59 4.22 29.88
CA VAL A 12 -9.67 4.43 28.89
C VAL A 12 -9.68 3.29 27.87
N ALA A 13 -8.50 2.82 27.49
CA ALA A 13 -8.34 1.67 26.61
C ALA A 13 -8.96 0.38 27.21
N LYS A 14 -8.91 0.21 28.54
CA LYS A 14 -9.59 -0.91 29.23
C LYS A 14 -11.12 -0.80 29.28
N TYR A 15 -11.68 0.41 29.18
CA TYR A 15 -13.14 0.63 29.18
C TYR A 15 -13.78 0.49 27.80
N ALA A 16 -12.98 0.50 26.72
CA ALA A 16 -13.48 0.07 25.42
C ALA A 16 -13.64 -1.46 25.46
N ALA A 17 -14.89 -1.92 25.54
CA ALA A 17 -15.24 -3.35 25.53
C ALA A 17 -14.64 -4.14 24.34
N GLN A 18 -14.17 -3.42 23.30
CA GLN A 18 -13.64 -3.96 22.06
C GLN A 18 -12.10 -4.09 22.03
N LEU A 19 -11.36 -3.47 22.96
CA LEU A 19 -9.89 -3.52 22.94
C LEU A 19 -9.26 -4.87 23.35
N PRO A 20 -9.85 -5.67 24.27
CA PRO A 20 -9.37 -7.02 24.52
C PRO A 20 -9.46 -7.93 23.28
N VAL A 21 -10.45 -7.68 22.43
CA VAL A 21 -10.67 -8.38 21.16
C VAL A 21 -9.60 -7.98 20.14
N LEU A 22 -9.31 -6.68 20.03
CA LEU A 22 -8.22 -6.16 19.22
C LEU A 22 -6.87 -6.78 19.62
N SER A 23 -6.60 -6.87 20.92
CA SER A 23 -5.36 -7.48 21.44
C SER A 23 -5.25 -8.97 21.08
N LYS A 24 -6.34 -9.72 21.26
CA LYS A 24 -6.38 -11.15 20.91
C LYS A 24 -6.26 -11.39 19.41
N ALA A 25 -6.86 -10.51 18.60
CA ALA A 25 -6.70 -10.52 17.14
C ALA A 25 -5.26 -10.21 16.72
N LEU A 26 -4.60 -9.25 17.39
CA LEU A 26 -3.21 -8.87 17.09
C LEU A 26 -2.22 -10.00 17.42
N GLN A 27 -2.38 -10.66 18.57
CA GLN A 27 -1.55 -11.80 18.95
C GLN A 27 -1.71 -12.99 18.00
N SER A 28 -2.94 -13.23 17.52
CA SER A 28 -3.22 -14.31 16.57
C SER A 28 -2.61 -14.08 15.18
N SER A 29 -2.26 -12.84 14.82
CA SER A 29 -1.74 -12.46 13.48
C SER A 29 -0.23 -12.18 13.47
N THR A 30 0.49 -12.51 14.54
CA THR A 30 1.95 -12.31 14.67
C THR A 30 2.77 -12.92 13.53
N GLY A 31 2.27 -13.96 12.85
CA GLY A 31 2.96 -14.59 11.72
C GLY A 31 3.06 -13.71 10.46
N GLY A 32 2.11 -12.80 10.22
CA GLY A 32 2.09 -11.98 9.01
C GLY A 32 2.93 -10.69 9.09
N PHE A 33 3.18 -10.19 10.29
CA PHE A 33 3.93 -8.94 10.48
C PHE A 33 5.40 -9.07 10.12
N GLY A 34 6.00 -10.25 10.35
CA GLY A 34 7.43 -10.45 10.15
C GLY A 34 7.90 -10.10 8.74
N ILE A 35 7.14 -10.51 7.71
CA ILE A 35 7.52 -10.28 6.32
C ILE A 35 7.38 -8.81 5.89
N GLY A 36 6.37 -8.10 6.41
CA GLY A 36 6.18 -6.67 6.15
C GLY A 36 7.26 -5.80 6.78
N PHE A 37 7.58 -6.04 8.06
CA PHE A 37 8.66 -5.32 8.74
C PHE A 37 10.03 -5.61 8.12
N PHE A 38 10.30 -6.86 7.73
CA PHE A 38 11.53 -7.22 7.05
C PHE A 38 11.66 -6.51 5.69
N SER A 39 10.59 -6.46 4.91
CA SER A 39 10.57 -5.75 3.62
C SER A 39 10.85 -4.24 3.78
N ILE A 40 10.27 -3.58 4.79
CA ILE A 40 10.54 -2.16 5.05
C ILE A 40 12.01 -1.96 5.45
N PHE A 41 12.54 -2.80 6.34
CA PHE A 41 13.92 -2.67 6.81
C PHE A 41 14.93 -2.80 5.66
N MET A 42 14.73 -3.79 4.79
CA MET A 42 15.58 -4.00 3.61
C MET A 42 15.50 -2.83 2.63
N PHE A 43 14.30 -2.27 2.40
CA PHE A 43 14.11 -1.07 1.58
C PHE A 43 14.86 0.15 2.14
N LEU A 44 14.74 0.40 3.45
CA LEU A 44 15.40 1.55 4.10
C LEU A 44 16.92 1.48 3.95
N ILE A 45 17.53 0.31 4.15
CA ILE A 45 18.98 0.16 4.00
C ILE A 45 19.40 0.35 2.55
N LEU A 46 18.73 -0.30 1.60
CA LEU A 46 19.08 -0.21 0.18
C LEU A 46 19.03 1.23 -0.34
N TRP A 47 17.92 1.92 -0.09
CA TRP A 47 17.73 3.29 -0.58
C TRP A 47 18.47 4.33 0.25
N GLY A 48 18.61 4.12 1.56
CA GLY A 48 19.44 4.95 2.44
C GLY A 48 20.92 4.90 2.07
N SER A 49 21.42 3.73 1.68
CA SER A 49 22.78 3.61 1.12
C SER A 49 22.87 4.22 -0.29
N SER A 50 21.88 4.00 -1.15
CA SER A 50 21.88 4.56 -2.51
C SER A 50 21.94 6.09 -2.49
N ILE A 51 21.14 6.75 -1.64
CA ILE A 51 21.12 8.22 -1.56
C ILE A 51 22.43 8.75 -0.98
N TYR A 52 23.00 8.06 0.02
CA TYR A 52 24.31 8.39 0.57
C TYR A 52 25.38 8.39 -0.52
N TYR A 53 25.52 7.30 -1.27
CA TYR A 53 26.52 7.23 -2.33
C TYR A 53 26.30 8.26 -3.44
N SER A 54 25.04 8.53 -3.83
CA SER A 54 24.74 9.51 -4.88
C SER A 54 25.05 10.96 -4.49
N GLU A 55 24.95 11.30 -3.21
CA GLU A 55 25.28 12.65 -2.73
C GLU A 55 26.78 12.76 -2.38
N THR A 56 27.37 11.71 -1.80
CA THR A 56 28.80 11.65 -1.48
C THR A 56 29.68 11.66 -2.73
N SER A 57 29.22 11.13 -3.87
CA SER A 57 29.99 11.16 -5.13
C SER A 57 30.28 12.57 -5.66
N SER A 58 29.51 13.57 -5.26
CA SER A 58 29.72 14.98 -5.63
C SER A 58 30.24 15.84 -4.47
N CYS A 59 30.65 15.21 -3.36
CA CYS A 59 31.21 15.88 -2.21
C CYS A 59 32.67 15.50 -2.03
N THR A 60 33.51 16.46 -1.64
CA THR A 60 34.87 16.21 -1.19
C THR A 60 34.94 16.20 0.33
N LEU A 61 35.75 15.31 0.90
CA LEU A 61 36.02 15.29 2.33
C LEU A 61 37.02 16.39 2.66
N ASP A 62 36.61 17.38 3.45
CA ASP A 62 37.48 18.47 3.88
C ASP A 62 38.32 18.04 5.11
N PRO A 63 39.66 18.03 5.03
CA PRO A 63 40.53 17.57 6.13
C PRO A 63 40.45 18.42 7.40
N SER A 64 39.99 19.67 7.33
CA SER A 64 39.96 20.56 8.52
C SER A 64 38.87 20.18 9.52
N ASP A 65 37.70 19.77 9.02
CA ASP A 65 36.49 19.58 9.85
C ASP A 65 35.97 18.13 9.82
N ASN A 66 36.57 17.23 9.03
CA ASN A 66 36.10 15.85 8.78
C ASN A 66 34.63 15.77 8.34
N LEU A 67 34.18 16.76 7.56
CA LEU A 67 32.81 16.86 7.03
C LEU A 67 32.84 16.72 5.51
N TRP A 68 31.85 16.03 4.96
CA TRP A 68 31.57 16.04 3.53
C TRP A 68 31.00 17.41 3.14
N LYS A 69 31.61 18.07 2.16
CA LYS A 69 31.17 19.37 1.62
C LYS A 69 30.99 19.29 0.10
N TYR A 70 30.02 20.00 -0.43
CA TYR A 70 29.88 20.20 -1.88
C TYR A 70 30.97 21.14 -2.41
N ASP A 71 31.13 21.20 -3.73
CA ASP A 71 32.08 22.11 -4.39
C ASP A 71 31.90 23.58 -3.99
N ASP A 72 30.68 23.98 -3.62
CA ASP A 72 30.34 25.33 -3.11
C ASP A 72 30.78 25.58 -1.65
N GLY A 73 31.45 24.62 -1.00
CA GLY A 73 31.92 24.71 0.39
C GLY A 73 30.83 24.50 1.45
N THR A 74 29.59 24.21 1.05
CA THR A 74 28.49 23.95 1.99
C THR A 74 28.54 22.50 2.51
N PRO A 75 28.38 22.26 3.82
CA PRO A 75 28.40 20.91 4.38
C PRO A 75 27.13 20.14 4.01
N THR A 76 27.28 18.91 3.51
CA THR A 76 26.13 18.04 3.22
C THR A 76 25.45 17.59 4.50
N LYS A 77 24.13 17.39 4.43
CA LYS A 77 23.34 16.77 5.50
C LYS A 77 23.51 15.24 5.53
N PHE A 78 24.01 14.65 4.46
CA PHE A 78 24.26 13.22 4.32
C PHE A 78 25.68 12.83 4.78
N GLN A 79 26.02 13.14 6.03
CA GLN A 79 27.37 12.88 6.57
C GLN A 79 27.65 11.40 6.82
N SER A 80 26.62 10.64 7.18
CA SER A 80 26.73 9.23 7.58
C SER A 80 25.50 8.44 7.12
N ILE A 81 25.64 7.12 6.98
CA ILE A 81 24.54 6.21 6.61
C ILE A 81 23.30 6.40 7.51
N PRO A 82 23.41 6.55 8.85
CA PRO A 82 22.23 6.79 9.70
C PRO A 82 21.48 8.10 9.39
N HIS A 83 22.17 9.15 8.94
CA HIS A 83 21.53 10.40 8.53
C HIS A 83 20.74 10.21 7.23
N SER A 84 21.27 9.44 6.28
CA SER A 84 20.55 9.06 5.06
C SER A 84 19.36 8.17 5.35
N LEU A 85 19.47 7.26 6.33
CA LEU A 85 18.34 6.44 6.80
C LEU A 85 17.23 7.31 7.40
N TRP A 86 17.56 8.30 8.22
CA TRP A 86 16.59 9.26 8.75
C TRP A 86 15.80 9.95 7.62
N TRP A 87 16.51 10.49 6.63
CA TRP A 87 15.87 11.12 5.47
C TRP A 87 14.98 10.13 4.70
N THR A 88 15.45 8.91 4.50
CA THR A 88 14.71 7.85 3.78
C THR A 88 13.43 7.47 4.53
N ILE A 89 13.47 7.38 5.86
CA ILE A 89 12.29 7.10 6.70
C ILE A 89 11.27 8.25 6.58
N VAL A 90 11.71 9.49 6.74
CA VAL A 90 10.85 10.68 6.67
C VAL A 90 10.19 10.82 5.29
N THR A 91 10.94 10.52 4.24
CA THR A 91 10.48 10.57 2.84
C THR A 91 9.53 9.42 2.52
N MET A 92 9.86 8.19 2.92
CA MET A 92 8.99 7.02 2.76
C MET A 92 7.66 7.22 3.46
N CYS A 93 7.67 7.76 4.69
CA CYS A 93 6.46 8.11 5.44
C CYS A 93 5.74 9.36 4.91
N THR A 94 6.20 9.95 3.80
CA THR A 94 5.62 11.16 3.17
C THR A 94 5.53 12.38 4.09
N VAL A 95 6.33 12.41 5.17
CA VAL A 95 6.32 13.51 6.15
C VAL A 95 7.06 14.72 5.59
N GLY A 96 8.25 14.49 5.03
CA GLY A 96 9.04 15.52 4.34
C GLY A 96 9.31 16.77 5.20
N TYR A 97 10.02 16.62 6.33
CA TYR A 97 10.35 17.76 7.20
C TYR A 97 11.11 18.90 6.51
N GLY A 98 11.86 18.60 5.44
CA GLY A 98 12.68 19.57 4.72
C GLY A 98 14.00 19.92 5.41
N ASP A 99 14.41 19.15 6.42
CA ASP A 99 15.67 19.29 7.16
C ASP A 99 16.89 18.84 6.35
N ALA A 100 16.70 17.86 5.47
CA ALA A 100 17.67 17.37 4.51
C ALA A 100 16.98 17.06 3.18
N PHE A 101 17.66 17.31 2.06
CA PHE A 101 17.21 16.95 0.72
C PHE A 101 18.42 16.80 -0.21
N PRO A 102 18.36 15.89 -1.19
CA PRO A 102 19.43 15.72 -2.16
C PRO A 102 19.48 16.90 -3.10
N ILE A 103 20.69 17.41 -3.32
CA ILE A 103 20.92 18.59 -4.17
C ILE A 103 21.50 18.17 -5.51
N THR A 104 22.24 17.06 -5.53
CA THR A 104 22.90 16.55 -6.73
C THR A 104 21.87 16.08 -7.78
N PRO A 105 22.17 16.18 -9.08
CA PRO A 105 21.29 15.67 -10.13
C PRO A 105 21.01 14.17 -9.98
N ALA A 106 22.04 13.38 -9.65
CA ALA A 106 21.92 11.94 -9.41
C ALA A 106 21.05 11.63 -8.18
N GLY A 107 21.27 12.34 -7.07
CA GLY A 107 20.47 12.20 -5.85
C GLY A 107 19.00 12.56 -6.05
N LYS A 108 18.69 13.56 -6.88
CA LYS A 108 17.31 13.90 -7.25
C LYS A 108 16.61 12.79 -8.04
N VAL A 109 17.30 12.14 -8.97
CA VAL A 109 16.76 10.98 -9.68
C VAL A 109 16.49 9.84 -8.70
N VAL A 110 17.47 9.49 -7.87
CA VAL A 110 17.31 8.45 -6.84
C VAL A 110 16.13 8.79 -5.91
N ALA A 111 16.04 10.02 -5.44
CA ALA A 111 14.95 10.46 -4.56
C ALA A 111 13.56 10.32 -5.20
N SER A 112 13.43 10.64 -6.48
CA SER A 112 12.15 10.46 -7.19
C SER A 112 11.72 9.00 -7.23
N VAL A 113 12.65 8.08 -7.46
CA VAL A 113 12.39 6.64 -7.44
C VAL A 113 12.06 6.16 -6.02
N VAL A 114 12.79 6.64 -5.01
CA VAL A 114 12.51 6.32 -3.60
C VAL A 114 11.11 6.74 -3.19
N MET A 115 10.65 7.93 -3.60
CA MET A 115 9.29 8.40 -3.30
C MET A 115 8.22 7.49 -3.92
N LEU A 116 8.38 7.10 -5.19
CA LEU A 116 7.43 6.20 -5.87
C LEU A 116 7.43 4.80 -5.27
N CYS A 117 8.61 4.20 -5.10
CA CYS A 117 8.75 2.85 -4.55
C CYS A 117 8.38 2.78 -3.06
N GLY A 118 8.65 3.83 -2.29
CA GLY A 118 8.37 3.89 -0.86
C GLY A 118 6.87 3.78 -0.55
N VAL A 119 6.02 4.44 -1.35
CA VAL A 119 4.56 4.32 -1.22
C VAL A 119 4.08 2.90 -1.52
N MET A 120 4.65 2.24 -2.54
CA MET A 120 4.31 0.84 -2.87
C MET A 120 4.71 -0.13 -1.75
N VAL A 121 5.90 0.05 -1.17
CA VAL A 121 6.40 -0.80 -0.08
C VAL A 121 5.60 -0.57 1.20
N LEU A 122 5.17 0.66 1.49
CA LEU A 122 4.29 0.94 2.63
C LEU A 122 2.87 0.36 2.44
N ALA A 123 2.36 0.29 1.21
CA ALA A 123 1.04 -0.27 0.96
C ALA A 123 0.96 -1.76 1.33
N PHE A 124 2.03 -2.53 1.12
CA PHE A 124 2.05 -3.96 1.36
C PHE A 124 1.71 -4.38 2.82
N PRO A 125 2.44 -3.92 3.87
CA PRO A 125 2.10 -4.26 5.25
C PRO A 125 0.75 -3.69 5.68
N LEU A 126 0.33 -2.54 5.14
CA LEU A 126 -1.00 -1.98 5.39
C LEU A 126 -2.11 -2.88 4.85
N THR A 127 -1.97 -3.40 3.63
CA THR A 127 -2.94 -4.34 3.03
C THR A 127 -2.99 -5.65 3.79
N VAL A 128 -1.84 -6.24 4.11
CA VAL A 128 -1.76 -7.50 4.87
C VAL A 128 -2.35 -7.33 6.27
N LEU A 129 -2.06 -6.21 6.94
CA LEU A 129 -2.63 -5.87 8.23
C LEU A 129 -4.15 -5.70 8.15
N SER A 130 -4.62 -4.97 7.15
CA SER A 130 -6.05 -4.72 6.95
C SER A 130 -6.83 -6.00 6.66
N GLY A 131 -6.31 -6.90 5.83
CA GLY A 131 -6.95 -8.18 5.53
C GLY A 131 -7.11 -9.04 6.79
N ASN A 132 -6.00 -9.26 7.50
CA ASN A 132 -6.01 -10.05 8.74
C ASN A 132 -6.89 -9.42 9.83
N PHE A 133 -6.94 -8.09 9.90
CA PHE A 133 -7.82 -7.38 10.84
C PHE A 133 -9.29 -7.56 10.45
N MET A 134 -9.63 -7.45 9.16
CA MET A 134 -10.99 -7.57 8.67
C MET A 134 -11.56 -8.96 8.93
N ASP A 135 -10.78 -10.02 8.66
CA ASP A 135 -11.21 -11.41 8.88
C ASP A 135 -11.54 -11.66 10.36
N LYS A 136 -10.66 -11.21 11.26
CA LYS A 136 -10.88 -11.33 12.71
C LYS A 136 -12.03 -10.46 13.22
N TRP A 137 -12.23 -9.29 12.60
CA TRP A 137 -13.32 -8.39 12.94
C TRP A 137 -14.67 -8.98 12.53
N SER A 138 -14.78 -9.57 11.34
CA SER A 138 -16.01 -10.25 10.91
C SER A 138 -16.37 -11.43 11.81
N ASP A 139 -15.40 -12.25 12.19
CA ASP A 139 -15.62 -13.37 13.11
C ASP A 139 -16.18 -12.88 14.46
N PHE A 140 -15.63 -11.76 14.96
CA PHE A 140 -16.09 -11.18 16.21
C PHE A 140 -17.51 -10.62 16.15
N LEU A 141 -17.89 -9.96 15.04
CA LEU A 141 -19.24 -9.46 14.83
C LEU A 141 -20.26 -10.60 14.78
N VAL A 142 -19.95 -11.67 14.03
CA VAL A 142 -20.81 -12.85 13.92
C VAL A 142 -20.98 -13.53 15.27
N GLU A 143 -19.93 -13.63 16.08
CA GLU A 143 -20.03 -14.28 17.39
C GLU A 143 -20.86 -13.44 18.39
N GLN A 144 -20.84 -12.11 18.29
CA GLN A 144 -21.74 -11.25 19.08
C GLN A 144 -23.21 -11.47 18.71
N GLU A 145 -23.54 -11.54 17.42
CA GLU A 145 -24.92 -11.81 16.97
C GLU A 145 -25.40 -13.20 17.40
N LYS A 146 -24.53 -14.21 17.37
CA LYS A 146 -24.87 -15.54 17.92
C LYS A 146 -25.18 -15.48 19.40
N GLU A 147 -24.40 -14.74 20.19
CA GLU A 147 -24.64 -14.62 21.62
C GLU A 147 -25.92 -13.84 21.95
N THR A 148 -26.24 -12.77 21.19
CA THR A 148 -27.52 -12.05 21.36
C THR A 148 -28.70 -12.96 21.01
N LEU A 149 -28.64 -13.71 19.91
CA LEU A 149 -29.66 -14.70 19.52
C LEU A 149 -29.82 -15.80 20.57
N LYS A 150 -28.73 -16.40 21.06
CA LYS A 150 -28.78 -17.42 22.13
C LYS A 150 -29.38 -16.85 23.42
N SER A 151 -29.03 -15.60 23.77
CA SER A 151 -29.59 -14.94 24.95
C SER A 151 -31.09 -14.70 24.80
N TRP A 152 -31.52 -14.29 23.61
CA TRP A 152 -32.90 -14.04 23.26
C TRP A 152 -33.71 -15.34 23.25
N GLN A 153 -33.21 -16.40 22.61
CA GLN A 153 -33.82 -17.74 22.64
C GLN A 153 -33.97 -18.27 24.07
N ARG A 154 -32.94 -18.13 24.91
CA ARG A 154 -33.02 -18.55 26.32
C ARG A 154 -34.03 -17.74 27.14
N LYS A 155 -34.21 -16.46 26.85
CA LYS A 155 -35.27 -15.63 27.47
C LYS A 155 -36.64 -16.08 26.97
N PHE A 156 -36.79 -16.27 25.66
CA PHE A 156 -38.03 -16.68 25.02
C PHE A 156 -38.52 -18.05 25.53
N TYR A 157 -37.64 -19.05 25.59
CA TYR A 157 -37.98 -20.37 26.12
C TYR A 157 -38.40 -20.32 27.61
N ARG A 158 -37.76 -19.47 28.41
CA ARG A 158 -38.17 -19.22 29.81
C ARG A 158 -39.55 -18.60 29.90
N LEU A 159 -39.91 -17.70 28.97
CA LEU A 159 -41.24 -17.12 28.90
C LEU A 159 -42.30 -18.16 28.52
N LEU A 160 -42.01 -19.03 27.54
CA LEU A 160 -42.90 -20.14 27.16
C LEU A 160 -43.17 -21.08 28.34
N LYS A 161 -42.11 -21.49 29.06
CA LYS A 161 -42.26 -22.37 30.24
C LYS A 161 -43.08 -21.71 31.37
N LYS A 162 -42.99 -20.39 31.52
CA LYS A 162 -43.78 -19.65 32.52
C LYS A 162 -45.25 -19.52 32.08
N ALA A 163 -45.50 -19.42 30.79
CA ALA A 163 -46.83 -19.34 30.21
C ALA A 163 -47.63 -20.66 30.32
N GLU A 164 -46.96 -21.81 30.28
CA GLU A 164 -47.60 -23.15 30.32
C GLU A 164 -48.45 -23.41 31.59
N GLY A 165 -48.17 -22.71 32.70
CA GLY A 165 -48.95 -22.78 33.95
C GLY A 165 -49.81 -21.55 34.25
N THR A 166 -49.94 -20.62 33.30
CA THR A 166 -50.60 -19.32 33.49
C THR A 166 -51.83 -19.20 32.57
N GLY A 167 -52.95 -18.64 33.04
CA GLY A 167 -54.19 -18.52 32.24
C GLY A 167 -54.03 -17.67 30.96
N GLU A 168 -54.78 -17.98 29.90
CA GLU A 168 -54.67 -17.42 28.53
C GLU A 168 -54.44 -15.89 28.47
N ASN A 169 -55.22 -15.12 29.23
CA ASN A 169 -55.14 -13.65 29.23
C ASN A 169 -53.80 -13.10 29.73
N GLN A 170 -53.12 -13.83 30.61
CA GLN A 170 -51.83 -13.43 31.18
C GLN A 170 -50.65 -13.99 30.37
N VAL A 171 -50.86 -15.06 29.59
CA VAL A 171 -49.92 -15.57 28.59
C VAL A 171 -49.73 -14.60 27.43
N LEU A 172 -50.83 -14.01 26.93
CA LEU A 172 -50.80 -13.01 25.85
C LEU A 172 -50.02 -11.74 26.22
N ALA A 173 -49.93 -11.39 27.50
CA ALA A 173 -49.13 -10.26 27.98
C ALA A 173 -47.63 -10.58 28.16
N LEU A 174 -47.28 -11.87 28.26
CA LEU A 174 -45.91 -12.35 28.53
C LEU A 174 -45.10 -12.64 27.27
N LEU A 175 -45.77 -12.96 26.15
CA LEU A 175 -45.11 -13.26 24.89
C LEU A 175 -44.98 -12.01 24.02
N PRO A 176 -43.83 -11.81 23.35
CA PRO A 176 -43.71 -10.77 22.33
C PRO A 176 -44.72 -11.03 21.22
N THR A 177 -45.46 -9.99 20.80
CA THR A 177 -46.41 -10.10 19.69
C THR A 177 -45.68 -10.56 18.41
N PRO A 178 -46.25 -11.53 17.66
CA PRO A 178 -45.60 -12.12 16.48
C PRO A 178 -45.22 -11.08 15.43
N ASP A 179 -46.00 -10.00 15.32
CA ASP A 179 -45.74 -8.90 14.39
C ASP A 179 -44.43 -8.15 14.69
N ARG A 180 -44.06 -8.01 15.97
CA ARG A 180 -42.80 -7.36 16.37
C ARG A 180 -41.59 -8.21 15.98
N LEU A 181 -41.74 -9.54 16.06
CA LEU A 181 -40.73 -10.51 15.67
C LEU A 181 -40.51 -10.52 14.16
N LEU A 182 -41.61 -10.57 13.40
CA LEU A 182 -41.56 -10.49 11.94
C LEU A 182 -40.96 -9.17 11.45
N LYS A 183 -41.31 -8.05 12.08
CA LYS A 183 -40.76 -6.75 11.73
C LYS A 183 -39.25 -6.65 12.00
N ALA A 184 -38.78 -7.13 13.14
CA ALA A 184 -37.35 -7.16 13.46
C ALA A 184 -36.54 -8.01 12.45
N ILE A 185 -37.04 -9.21 12.13
CA ILE A 185 -36.42 -10.09 11.13
C ILE A 185 -36.43 -9.43 9.75
N TRP A 186 -37.54 -8.79 9.37
CA TRP A 186 -37.67 -8.13 8.08
C TRP A 186 -36.72 -6.92 7.94
N ASP A 187 -36.59 -6.13 8.99
CA ASP A 187 -35.66 -5.00 9.04
C ASP A 187 -34.20 -5.50 8.92
N ASP A 188 -33.79 -6.54 9.65
CA ASP A 188 -32.46 -7.15 9.52
C ASP A 188 -32.19 -7.64 8.08
N LEU A 189 -33.18 -8.25 7.43
CA LEU A 189 -33.10 -8.75 6.05
C LEU A 189 -32.96 -7.62 5.03
N LEU A 190 -33.66 -6.51 5.25
CA LEU A 190 -33.53 -5.28 4.45
C LEU A 190 -32.15 -4.66 4.60
N THR A 191 -31.63 -4.61 5.83
CA THR A 191 -30.30 -4.07 6.12
C THR A 191 -29.21 -4.92 5.48
N LEU A 192 -29.33 -6.26 5.55
CA LEU A 192 -28.43 -7.20 4.89
C LEU A 192 -28.43 -6.99 3.38
N LYS A 193 -29.62 -6.84 2.77
CA LYS A 193 -29.75 -6.59 1.33
C LYS A 193 -29.07 -5.28 0.93
N ALA A 194 -29.27 -4.20 1.68
CA ALA A 194 -28.63 -2.91 1.43
C ALA A 194 -27.09 -2.97 1.52
N ASN A 195 -26.56 -3.71 2.50
CA ASN A 195 -25.11 -3.92 2.64
C ASN A 195 -24.51 -4.70 1.46
N ILE A 196 -25.21 -5.74 1.00
CA ILE A 196 -24.80 -6.52 -0.18
C ILE A 196 -24.76 -5.65 -1.43
N ASP A 197 -25.78 -4.81 -1.65
CA ASP A 197 -25.84 -3.94 -2.82
C ASP A 197 -24.75 -2.84 -2.76
N THR A 198 -24.46 -2.32 -1.57
CA THR A 198 -23.33 -1.38 -1.35
C THR A 198 -21.98 -2.04 -1.65
N CYS A 199 -21.77 -3.29 -1.22
CA CYS A 199 -20.57 -4.05 -1.56
C CYS A 199 -20.43 -4.28 -3.07
N LYS A 200 -21.52 -4.60 -3.78
CA LYS A 200 -21.49 -4.75 -5.25
C LYS A 200 -21.04 -3.47 -5.93
N VAL A 201 -21.51 -2.31 -5.48
CA VAL A 201 -21.09 -0.99 -6.00
C VAL A 201 -19.60 -0.75 -5.75
N ALA A 202 -19.10 -1.05 -4.56
CA ALA A 202 -17.68 -0.91 -4.22
C ALA A 202 -16.78 -1.81 -5.09
N VAL A 203 -17.15 -3.09 -5.26
CA VAL A 203 -16.45 -4.04 -6.13
C VAL A 203 -16.45 -3.54 -7.59
N HIS A 204 -17.57 -3.01 -8.07
CA HIS A 204 -17.65 -2.43 -9.41
C HIS A 204 -16.72 -1.21 -9.57
N SER A 205 -16.64 -0.35 -8.55
CA SER A 205 -15.74 0.80 -8.53
C SER A 205 -14.26 0.39 -8.62
N VAL A 206 -13.83 -0.60 -7.82
CA VAL A 206 -12.46 -1.13 -7.87
C VAL A 206 -12.16 -1.75 -9.24
N LYS A 207 -13.11 -2.50 -9.82
CA LYS A 207 -12.97 -3.07 -11.17
C LYS A 207 -12.76 -1.99 -12.24
N MET A 208 -13.38 -0.82 -12.09
CA MET A 208 -13.16 0.32 -12.98
C MET A 208 -11.78 0.96 -12.78
N GLN A 209 -11.28 1.04 -11.55
CA GLN A 209 -9.92 1.54 -11.28
C GLN A 209 -8.85 0.64 -11.89
N VAL A 210 -9.00 -0.69 -11.76
CA VAL A 210 -8.08 -1.66 -12.38
C VAL A 210 -8.06 -1.49 -13.91
N LYS A 211 -9.22 -1.35 -14.55
CA LYS A 211 -9.30 -1.09 -16.00
C LYS A 211 -8.62 0.22 -16.42
N LYS A 212 -8.73 1.27 -15.60
CA LYS A 212 -8.05 2.55 -15.87
C LYS A 212 -6.53 2.39 -15.78
N MET A 213 -6.05 1.64 -14.78
CA MET A 213 -4.63 1.34 -14.62
C MET A 213 -4.07 0.53 -15.81
N ASP A 214 -4.81 -0.47 -16.30
CA ASP A 214 -4.44 -1.21 -17.52
C ASP A 214 -4.31 -0.30 -18.75
N LEU A 215 -5.16 0.72 -18.83
CA LEU A 215 -5.12 1.72 -19.91
C LEU A 215 -3.87 2.61 -19.81
N VAL A 216 -3.50 3.02 -18.59
CA VAL A 216 -2.27 3.78 -18.33
C VAL A 216 -1.03 2.94 -18.68
N LEU A 217 -1.02 1.65 -18.31
CA LEU A 217 0.06 0.72 -18.68
C LEU A 217 0.21 0.59 -20.20
N LYS A 218 -0.90 0.52 -20.95
CA LYS A 218 -0.86 0.50 -22.41
C LYS A 218 -0.34 1.80 -23.02
N GLN A 219 -0.66 2.95 -22.44
CA GLN A 219 -0.11 4.23 -22.91
C GLN A 219 1.39 4.32 -22.65
N LEU A 220 1.86 3.84 -21.50
CA LEU A 220 3.29 3.74 -21.20
C LEU A 220 4.02 2.82 -22.18
N ASP A 221 3.49 1.63 -22.47
CA ASP A 221 4.08 0.71 -23.46
C ASP A 221 4.15 1.34 -24.86
N MET A 222 3.10 2.07 -25.26
CA MET A 222 3.09 2.80 -26.54
C MET A 222 4.14 3.93 -26.54
N ALA A 223 4.25 4.71 -25.48
CA ALA A 223 5.24 5.78 -25.35
C ALA A 223 6.68 5.24 -25.37
N ILE A 224 6.93 4.11 -24.71
CA ILE A 224 8.23 3.43 -24.73
C ILE A 224 8.56 2.97 -26.14
N LYS A 225 7.61 2.35 -26.86
CA LYS A 225 7.80 1.93 -28.26
C LYS A 225 8.10 3.11 -29.19
N PHE A 226 7.41 4.24 -28.99
CA PHE A 226 7.70 5.47 -29.74
C PHE A 226 9.11 5.99 -29.47
N ALA A 227 9.53 6.04 -28.20
CA ALA A 227 10.88 6.46 -27.83
C ALA A 227 11.98 5.52 -28.39
N GLU A 228 11.69 4.21 -28.49
CA GLU A 228 12.59 3.22 -29.10
C GLU A 228 12.72 3.46 -30.63
N ILE A 229 11.62 3.77 -31.32
CA ILE A 229 11.62 4.07 -32.76
C ILE A 229 12.41 5.35 -33.05
N GLU A 230 12.19 6.40 -32.27
CA GLU A 230 12.91 7.67 -32.41
C GLU A 230 14.42 7.50 -32.17
N ARG A 231 14.81 6.59 -31.27
CA ARG A 231 16.21 6.18 -31.07
C ARG A 231 16.80 5.44 -32.28
N THR A 232 16.00 4.64 -32.99
CA THR A 232 16.45 3.92 -34.19
C THR A 232 16.53 4.79 -35.45
N GLU A 233 15.74 5.87 -35.57
CA GLU A 233 15.85 6.84 -36.68
C GLU A 233 16.99 7.86 -36.49
N GLY A 234 17.44 8.07 -35.26
CA GLY A 234 18.57 8.96 -34.94
C GLY A 234 19.96 8.41 -35.27
N ASP A 235 20.07 7.20 -35.79
CA ASP A 235 21.34 6.57 -36.21
C ASP A 235 21.57 6.76 -37.73
N PRO A 236 22.42 7.72 -38.16
CA PRO A 236 22.59 8.07 -39.57
C PRO A 236 23.22 6.96 -40.44
N ASP A 237 23.71 5.87 -39.84
CA ASP A 237 24.39 4.79 -40.57
C ASP A 237 23.44 3.71 -41.14
N VAL A 238 22.15 3.69 -40.75
CA VAL A 238 21.20 2.63 -41.18
C VAL A 238 20.38 3.01 -42.43
N LEU A 239 20.29 4.29 -42.78
CA LEU A 239 19.47 4.78 -43.91
C LEU A 239 20.23 4.90 -45.25
N ALA A 240 21.47 4.42 -45.34
CA ALA A 240 22.17 4.32 -46.60
C ALA A 240 21.54 3.18 -47.44
N PRO A 241 20.95 3.46 -48.61
CA PRO A 241 20.50 2.40 -49.50
C PRO A 241 21.74 1.63 -49.97
N ASN A 242 21.73 0.31 -49.73
CA ASN A 242 22.72 -0.62 -50.24
C ASN A 242 22.96 -0.33 -51.74
N PRO A 243 24.20 -0.01 -52.18
CA PRO A 243 24.45 0.29 -53.58
C PRO A 243 24.07 -0.92 -54.44
N ALA A 244 23.27 -0.66 -55.47
CA ALA A 244 22.80 -1.67 -56.42
C ALA A 244 23.98 -2.49 -57.00
N PRO A 245 23.80 -3.78 -57.28
CA PRO A 245 24.85 -4.60 -57.86
C PRO A 245 25.14 -4.11 -59.29
N VAL A 246 26.40 -3.73 -59.52
CA VAL A 246 26.89 -3.24 -60.82
C VAL A 246 26.88 -4.41 -61.83
N PRO A 247 26.21 -4.31 -62.99
CA PRO A 247 26.28 -5.33 -64.03
C PRO A 247 27.63 -5.23 -64.75
N GLY A 248 28.21 -6.40 -65.03
CA GLY A 248 29.57 -6.54 -65.54
C GLY A 248 29.85 -5.77 -66.83
N THR A 249 31.06 -5.21 -66.91
CA THR A 249 31.68 -4.78 -68.16
C THR A 249 32.71 -5.81 -68.56
N ASN A 250 32.39 -6.54 -69.63
CA ASN A 250 33.25 -7.53 -70.25
C ASN A 250 33.68 -6.97 -71.62
N VAL A 251 34.99 -7.03 -71.86
CA VAL A 251 35.70 -7.06 -73.16
C VAL A 251 35.68 -5.80 -74.04
N THR A 252 36.85 -5.21 -74.32
CA THR A 252 37.68 -5.39 -75.54
C THR A 252 38.70 -4.24 -75.67
N GLY A 253 39.97 -4.56 -75.92
CA GLY A 253 40.97 -3.61 -76.45
C GLY A 253 40.60 -3.10 -77.85
N PRO A 254 41.40 -2.22 -78.49
CA PRO A 254 42.72 -2.66 -78.96
C PRO A 254 43.81 -1.55 -79.06
N ASN A 255 45.02 -2.04 -79.39
CA ASN A 255 45.99 -1.45 -80.32
C ASN A 255 46.94 -0.29 -79.92
N THR A 256 48.22 -0.66 -79.83
CA THR A 256 49.35 -0.18 -80.67
C THR A 256 49.49 1.34 -80.93
N ASN A 257 50.59 1.94 -80.46
CA ASN A 257 51.73 2.38 -81.29
C ASN A 257 52.56 3.47 -80.57
N CYS A 258 53.88 3.31 -80.73
CA CYS A 258 54.99 4.26 -80.49
C CYS A 258 55.35 4.60 -79.03
#